data_AF-A0A7C7KUK7-F1
#
_entry.id   AF-A0A7C7KUK7-F1
#
_cell.length_a   1.000
_cell.length_b   1.000
_cell.length_c   1.000
_cell.angle_alpha   90.00
_cell.angle_beta   90.00
_cell.angle_gamma   90.00
#
_symmetry.space_group_name_H-M   'P 1'
#
loop_
_entity.id
_entity.type
_entity.pdbx_description
1 polymer ?
#
loop_
_entity_poly.entity_id
_entity_poly.type
_entity_poly.pdbx_seq_one_letter_code
_entity_poly.pdbx_strand_id
1 'polypeptide(L)'
;MQRVVGIETEFGCFVRDDSLGPAEHVVEVIKDTVFKDGRWGLLDWHTRDPFFEPARSGGFLINGGRLYTDAVGSHEEYATPECRSIVDVVKYDKAGQRILDRKS
;
A
#
# COMPACT_ATOMS: atom_id res chain seq x y z
N MET A 1 10.68 -3.39 -24.64
CA MET A 1 9.44 -4.15 -24.35
C MET A 1 8.24 -3.29 -24.76
N GLN A 2 7.22 -3.85 -25.42
CA GLN A 2 6.02 -3.13 -25.88
C GLN A 2 4.77 -3.60 -25.12
N ARG A 3 4.89 -3.79 -23.80
CA ARG A 3 3.78 -4.22 -22.94
C ARG A 3 3.77 -3.35 -21.70
N VAL A 4 2.57 -2.93 -21.29
CA VAL A 4 2.33 -2.32 -19.99
C VAL A 4 2.33 -3.42 -18.94
N VAL A 5 3.11 -3.24 -17.88
CA VAL A 5 3.25 -4.20 -16.79
C VAL A 5 3.22 -3.47 -15.45
N GLY A 6 2.71 -4.14 -14.43
CA GLY A 6 2.77 -3.72 -13.03
C GLY A 6 2.81 -4.96 -12.15
N ILE A 7 3.12 -4.77 -10.88
CA ILE A 7 3.04 -5.83 -9.87
C ILE A 7 2.25 -5.34 -8.67
N GLU A 8 1.63 -6.30 -8.00
CA GLU A 8 0.93 -6.20 -6.73
C GLU A 8 1.74 -6.99 -5.70
N THR A 9 1.92 -6.44 -4.50
CA THR A 9 2.76 -7.05 -3.46
C THR A 9 2.12 -6.84 -2.09
N GLU A 10 1.68 -7.95 -1.51
CA GLU A 10 1.19 -8.02 -0.13
C GLU A 10 2.36 -8.21 0.85
N PHE A 11 2.35 -7.44 1.94
CA PHE A 11 3.36 -7.50 2.98
C PHE A 11 2.81 -8.20 4.22
N GLY A 12 3.50 -9.25 4.66
CA GLY A 12 3.24 -9.84 5.97
C GLY A 12 3.60 -8.87 7.09
N CYS A 13 2.68 -8.70 8.04
CA CYS A 13 2.87 -7.84 9.20
C CYS A 13 3.06 -8.71 10.46
N PHE A 14 4.23 -8.61 11.08
CA PHE A 14 4.52 -9.26 12.37
C PHE A 14 4.72 -8.20 13.44
N VAL A 15 3.87 -8.22 14.45
CA VAL A 15 3.92 -7.29 15.58
C VAL A 15 4.65 -7.96 16.75
N ARG A 16 5.77 -7.37 17.17
CA ARG A 16 6.59 -7.91 18.28
C ARG A 16 6.15 -7.37 19.65
N ASP A 17 5.56 -6.19 19.67
CA ASP A 17 5.14 -5.51 20.89
C ASP A 17 3.61 -5.58 21.01
N ASP A 18 3.12 -6.44 21.90
CA ASP A 18 1.69 -6.68 22.11
C ASP A 18 0.93 -5.40 22.52
N SER A 19 1.62 -4.36 23.02
CA SER A 19 0.97 -3.07 23.35
C SER A 19 0.48 -2.30 22.13
N LEU A 20 1.01 -2.60 20.93
CA LEU A 20 0.58 -2.01 19.66
C LEU A 20 -0.70 -2.66 19.11
N GLY A 21 -1.16 -3.76 19.71
CA GLY A 21 -2.33 -4.49 19.26
C GLY A 21 -2.03 -5.48 18.13
N PRO A 22 -3.09 -6.03 17.50
CA PRO A 22 -2.95 -7.09 16.50
C PRO A 22 -2.45 -6.53 15.15
N ALA A 23 -1.94 -7.39 14.27
CA ALA A 23 -1.30 -7.00 13.02
C ALA A 23 -2.24 -6.20 12.10
N GLU A 24 -3.52 -6.54 12.10
CA GLU A 24 -4.58 -5.88 11.35
C GLU A 24 -4.74 -4.41 11.76
N HIS A 25 -4.54 -4.10 13.05
CA HIS A 25 -4.55 -2.72 13.52
C HIS A 25 -3.28 -1.97 13.08
N VAL A 26 -2.12 -2.62 13.20
CA VAL A 26 -0.84 -2.01 12.84
C VAL A 26 -0.75 -1.70 11.36
N VAL A 27 -1.30 -2.57 10.50
CA VAL A 27 -1.45 -2.32 9.06
C VAL A 27 -2.23 -1.03 8.82
N GLU A 28 -3.44 -0.89 9.39
CA GLU A 28 -4.21 0.36 9.24
C GLU A 28 -3.46 1.63 9.69
N VAL A 29 -2.66 1.53 10.77
CA VAL A 29 -1.82 2.62 11.27
C VAL A 29 -0.70 2.98 10.29
N ILE A 30 -0.06 2.00 9.65
CA ILE A 30 1.00 2.22 8.67
C ILE A 30 0.43 2.98 7.46
N LYS A 31 -0.66 2.48 6.84
CA LYS A 31 -1.39 3.19 5.78
C LYS A 31 -1.72 4.62 6.18
N ASP A 32 -2.30 4.80 7.36
CA ASP A 32 -2.70 6.12 7.85
C ASP A 32 -1.49 7.06 7.99
N THR A 33 -0.34 6.55 8.44
CA THR A 33 0.90 7.32 8.51
C THR A 33 1.38 7.74 7.11
N VAL A 34 1.21 6.90 6.09
CA VAL A 34 1.58 7.23 4.71
C VAL A 34 0.70 8.35 4.14
N PHE A 35 -0.62 8.25 4.30
CA PHE A 35 -1.57 9.19 3.69
C PHE A 35 -1.85 10.45 4.52
N LYS A 36 -1.97 10.34 5.85
CA LYS A 36 -2.37 11.45 6.72
C LYS A 36 -1.15 12.25 7.20
N ASP A 37 -0.16 11.58 7.75
CA ASP A 37 1.02 12.24 8.33
C ASP A 37 2.05 12.56 7.25
N GLY A 38 2.39 11.57 6.43
CA GLY A 38 3.39 11.69 5.38
C GLY A 38 2.90 12.40 4.13
N ARG A 39 1.57 12.43 3.90
CA ARG A 39 0.92 13.04 2.72
C ARG A 39 1.55 12.58 1.40
N TRP A 40 1.90 11.29 1.30
CA TRP A 40 2.55 10.71 0.12
C TRP A 40 1.58 10.33 -1.00
N GLY A 41 0.31 10.70 -0.88
CA GLY A 41 -0.74 10.33 -1.81
C GLY A 41 -2.10 10.91 -1.46
N LEU A 42 -3.10 10.47 -2.21
CA LEU A 42 -4.51 10.79 -2.00
C LEU A 42 -5.25 9.53 -1.54
N LEU A 43 -5.81 9.60 -0.33
CA LEU A 43 -6.65 8.55 0.23
C LEU A 43 -8.00 8.50 -0.50
N ASP A 44 -8.50 7.30 -0.75
CA ASP A 44 -9.82 7.08 -1.34
C ASP A 44 -10.90 7.46 -0.31
N TRP A 45 -11.68 8.50 -0.61
CA TRP A 45 -12.79 8.93 0.26
C TRP A 45 -14.10 8.16 0.02
N HIS A 46 -14.18 7.49 -1.13
CA HIS A 46 -15.34 6.73 -1.54
C HIS A 46 -14.98 5.26 -1.58
N THR A 47 -15.96 4.43 -1.23
CA THR A 47 -15.88 2.98 -1.36
C THR A 47 -15.64 2.61 -2.82
N ARG A 48 -14.68 1.70 -3.05
CA ARG A 48 -14.49 1.07 -4.36
C ARG A 48 -15.23 -0.26 -4.44
N ASP A 49 -15.11 -1.05 -3.39
CA ASP A 49 -15.87 -2.27 -3.19
C ASP A 49 -16.41 -2.30 -1.74
N PRO A 50 -17.73 -2.44 -1.52
CA PRO A 50 -18.31 -2.39 -0.17
C PRO A 50 -17.80 -3.46 0.79
N PHE A 51 -17.33 -4.59 0.28
CA PHE A 51 -16.91 -5.74 1.07
C PHE A 51 -15.39 -5.85 1.15
N PHE A 52 -14.69 -5.51 0.07
CA PHE A 52 -13.25 -5.71 -0.05
C PHE A 52 -12.44 -4.41 0.03
N GLU A 53 -13.02 -3.27 -0.33
CA GLU A 53 -12.30 -1.99 -0.40
C GLU A 53 -13.20 -0.82 0.02
N PRO A 54 -13.59 -0.78 1.32
CA PRO A 54 -14.42 0.28 1.85
C PRO A 54 -13.72 1.63 1.75
N ALA A 55 -14.50 2.72 1.85
CA ALA A 55 -13.94 4.06 1.87
C ALA A 55 -12.77 4.15 2.88
N ARG A 56 -11.64 4.71 2.43
CA ARG A 56 -10.40 4.93 3.19
C ARG A 56 -9.57 3.68 3.50
N SER A 57 -9.85 2.54 2.88
CA SER A 57 -8.99 1.35 2.94
C SER A 57 -7.67 1.53 2.19
N GLY A 58 -7.52 2.57 1.37
CA GLY A 58 -6.31 2.80 0.59
C GLY A 58 -6.36 4.07 -0.24
N GLY A 59 -5.42 4.21 -1.17
CA GLY A 59 -5.33 5.37 -2.05
C GLY A 59 -4.21 5.28 -3.07
N PHE A 60 -4.09 6.32 -3.89
CA PHE A 60 -3.02 6.45 -4.87
C PHE A 60 -1.88 7.32 -4.32
N LEU A 61 -0.65 6.88 -4.51
CA LEU A 61 0.57 7.58 -4.12
C LEU A 61 1.00 8.57 -5.20
N ILE A 62 1.83 9.56 -4.81
CA ILE A 62 2.36 10.60 -5.72
C ILE A 62 3.16 9.98 -6.89
N ASN A 63 3.73 8.79 -6.69
CA ASN A 63 4.48 8.08 -7.72
C ASN A 63 3.59 7.29 -8.70
N GLY A 64 2.26 7.38 -8.57
CA GLY A 64 1.27 6.67 -9.39
C GLY A 64 0.97 5.24 -8.93
N GLY A 65 1.71 4.71 -7.94
CA GLY A 65 1.40 3.43 -7.33
C GLY A 65 0.18 3.52 -6.42
N ARG A 66 -0.36 2.37 -6.03
CA ARG A 66 -1.47 2.24 -5.10
C ARG A 66 -1.00 1.61 -3.80
N LEU A 67 -1.50 2.11 -2.67
CA LEU A 67 -1.31 1.48 -1.37
C LEU A 67 -2.68 1.30 -0.72
N TYR A 68 -2.99 0.08 -0.28
CA TYR A 68 -4.27 -0.24 0.36
C TYR A 68 -4.14 -1.44 1.29
N THR A 69 -5.07 -1.54 2.22
CA THR A 69 -5.24 -2.73 3.04
C THR A 69 -6.13 -3.73 2.30
N ASP A 70 -5.64 -4.93 2.03
CA ASP A 70 -6.48 -6.02 1.52
C ASP A 70 -7.44 -6.49 2.61
N ALA A 71 -8.74 -6.49 2.34
CA ALA A 71 -9.77 -6.83 3.32
C ALA A 71 -9.84 -8.31 3.69
N VAL A 72 -9.28 -9.22 2.89
CA VAL A 72 -9.31 -10.66 3.20
C VAL A 72 -8.14 -11.04 4.11
N GLY A 73 -6.94 -10.57 3.81
CA GLY A 73 -5.72 -10.86 4.56
C GLY A 73 -5.33 -9.82 5.61
N SER A 74 -5.93 -8.63 5.58
CA SER A 74 -5.48 -7.45 6.34
C SER A 74 -3.99 -7.16 6.15
N HIS A 75 -3.52 -7.33 4.91
CA HIS A 75 -2.14 -7.02 4.52
C HIS A 75 -2.06 -5.59 3.99
N GLU A 76 -0.94 -4.92 4.26
CA GLU A 76 -0.56 -3.78 3.42
C GLU A 76 -0.22 -4.29 2.03
N GLU A 77 -0.83 -3.70 1.02
CA GLU A 77 -0.60 -4.07 -0.37
C GLU A 77 -0.16 -2.86 -1.20
N TYR A 78 1.00 -2.98 -1.83
CA TYR A 78 1.49 -1.97 -2.77
C TYR A 78 1.42 -2.48 -4.21
N ALA A 79 0.67 -1.77 -5.04
CA ALA A 79 0.67 -1.94 -6.48
C ALA A 79 1.53 -0.87 -7.16
N THR A 80 2.46 -1.29 -8.02
CA THR A 80 3.28 -0.34 -8.81
C THR A 80 2.42 0.45 -9.80
N PRO A 81 2.82 1.68 -10.19
CA PRO A 81 2.24 2.31 -11.39
C PRO A 81 2.50 1.45 -12.63
N GLU A 82 1.73 1.71 -13.68
CA GLU A 82 1.93 1.10 -14.99
C GLU A 82 3.33 1.42 -15.56
N CYS A 83 4.11 0.37 -15.80
CA CYS A 83 5.48 0.46 -16.30
C CYS A 83 5.60 -0.01 -17.75
N ARG A 84 6.57 0.56 -18.48
CA ARG A 84 6.90 0.14 -19.87
C ARG A 84 8.17 -0.68 -19.98
N SER A 85 8.87 -0.87 -18.87
CA SER A 85 10.09 -1.68 -18.78
C SER A 85 10.15 -2.42 -17.44
N ILE A 86 10.85 -3.56 -17.43
CA ILE A 86 11.09 -4.32 -16.20
C ILE A 86 11.92 -3.50 -15.20
N VAL A 87 12.83 -2.66 -15.70
CA VAL A 87 13.63 -1.78 -14.84
C VAL A 87 12.75 -0.79 -14.07
N ASP A 88 11.69 -0.27 -14.70
CA ASP A 88 10.76 0.63 -14.02
C ASP A 88 9.93 -0.13 -12.98
N VAL A 89 9.46 -1.35 -13.30
CA VAL A 89 8.77 -2.21 -12.32
C VAL A 89 9.62 -2.41 -11.07
N VAL A 90 10.90 -2.79 -11.25
CA VAL A 90 11.83 -2.99 -10.12
C VAL A 90 12.05 -1.70 -9.33
N LYS A 91 12.15 -0.53 -9.98
CA LYS A 91 12.30 0.75 -9.29
C LYS A 91 11.08 1.08 -8.44
N TYR A 92 9.88 0.92 -8.99
CA TYR A 92 8.66 1.25 -8.27
C TYR A 92 8.33 0.24 -7.18
N ASP A 93 8.55 -1.06 -7.39
CA ASP A 93 8.49 -2.08 -6.35
C ASP A 93 9.37 -1.71 -5.14
N LYS A 94 10.64 -1.38 -5.42
CA LYS A 94 11.58 -0.94 -4.38
C LYS A 94 11.18 0.39 -3.75
N ALA A 95 10.50 1.27 -4.49
CA ALA A 95 9.96 2.50 -3.92
C ALA A 95 8.83 2.21 -2.94
N GLY A 96 7.91 1.29 -3.27
CA GLY A 96 6.85 0.83 -2.37
C GLY A 96 7.39 0.27 -1.06
N GLN A 97 8.38 -0.64 -1.14
CA GLN A 97 9.06 -1.17 0.04
C GLN A 97 9.65 -0.07 0.93
N ARG A 98 10.26 0.97 0.34
CA ARG A 98 10.85 2.10 1.09
C ARG A 98 9.81 3.02 1.70
N ILE A 99 8.62 3.12 1.11
CA ILE A 99 7.53 3.92 1.66
C ILE A 99 7.02 3.27 2.94
N LEU A 100 6.83 1.95 2.92
CA LEU A 100 6.39 1.17 4.08
C LEU A 100 7.47 1.08 5.16
N ASP A 101 8.71 0.75 4.80
CA ASP A 101 9.83 0.59 5.74
C ASP A 101 10.15 1.88 6.52
N ARG A 102 10.05 3.05 5.87
CA ARG A 102 10.29 4.35 6.55
C ARG A 102 9.24 4.70 7.60
N LYS A 103 8.11 4.00 7.60
CA LYS A 103 6.90 4.32 8.38
C LYS A 103 6.43 3.15 9.25
N SER A 104 7.18 2.04 9.26
CA SER A 104 6.97 0.86 10.11
C SER A 104 7.76 0.96 11.41
#